data_AF-A0A954XV35-F1
#
_entry.id   AF-A0A954XV35-F1
#
_cell.length_a   1.000
_cell.length_b   1.000
_cell.length_c   1.000
_cell.angle_alpha   90.00
_cell.angle_beta   90.00
_cell.angle_gamma   90.00
#
_symmetry.space_group_name_H-M   'P 1'
#
loop_
_entity.id
_entity.type
_entity.pdbx_description
1 polymer ?
#
loop_
_entity_poly.entity_id
_entity_poly.type
_entity_poly.pdbx_seq_one_letter_code
_entity_poly.pdbx_strand_id
1 'polypeptide(L)'
;MPDSHDYLTFPERAVARYATFVPSDELRVGCTYFRVTYLDDELRIPQLLPVTYLGRDLEAETPGLYFQDSGSYLAGERYLEGDAPGSFPPYSSLSSAIGSPGGWLEVIESAECSGVAEFEAALDVLLLCSLTRDDE
;
A
#
# COMPACT_ATOMS: atom_id res chain seq x y z
N MET A 1 -16.38 35.97 -24.22
CA MET A 1 -15.01 35.45 -24.06
C MET A 1 -15.07 34.48 -22.89
N PRO A 2 -15.30 33.17 -23.11
CA PRO A 2 -15.30 32.21 -22.01
C PRO A 2 -13.87 31.74 -21.71
N ASP A 3 -13.70 31.37 -20.44
CA ASP A 3 -12.46 31.18 -19.69
C ASP A 3 -11.43 30.21 -20.31
N SER A 4 -10.17 30.62 -20.23
CA SER A 4 -9.02 29.74 -20.41
C SER A 4 -9.00 28.73 -19.27
N HIS A 5 -9.54 27.53 -19.50
CA HIS A 5 -9.30 26.41 -18.60
C HIS A 5 -7.80 26.12 -18.54
N ASP A 6 -7.24 26.20 -17.34
CA ASP A 6 -5.85 25.83 -17.07
C ASP A 6 -5.75 24.30 -17.17
N TYR A 7 -5.26 23.80 -18.30
CA TYR A 7 -5.15 22.37 -18.53
C TYR A 7 -3.82 21.85 -18.00
N LEU A 8 -3.86 20.77 -17.23
CA LEU A 8 -2.69 20.00 -16.84
C LEU A 8 -2.43 18.93 -17.91
N THR A 9 -1.24 18.96 -18.51
CA THR A 9 -0.80 17.95 -19.48
C THR A 9 -0.02 16.86 -18.76
N PHE A 10 -0.45 15.61 -18.91
CA PHE A 10 0.33 14.45 -18.49
C PHE A 10 1.19 14.00 -19.66
N PRO A 11 2.54 13.96 -19.51
CA PRO A 11 3.39 13.44 -20.56
C PRO A 11 3.09 11.95 -20.78
N GLU A 12 3.33 11.50 -22.02
CA GLU A 12 3.35 10.06 -22.31
C GLU A 12 4.38 9.38 -21.40
N ARG A 13 3.98 8.26 -20.77
CA ARG A 13 4.85 7.45 -19.93
C ARG A 13 4.80 6.00 -20.36
N ALA A 14 5.96 5.35 -20.37
CA ALA A 14 6.06 3.91 -20.57
C ALA A 14 5.76 3.20 -19.24
N VAL A 15 4.71 2.40 -19.22
CA VAL A 15 4.26 1.67 -18.03
C VAL A 15 4.82 0.24 -18.06
N ALA A 16 5.47 -0.18 -16.98
CA ALA A 16 5.95 -1.55 -16.85
C ALA A 16 4.77 -2.53 -16.70
N ARG A 17 4.91 -3.75 -17.21
CA ARG A 17 3.86 -4.79 -17.12
C ARG A 17 3.59 -5.27 -15.69
N TYR A 18 4.53 -5.05 -14.77
CA TYR A 18 4.46 -5.54 -13.41
C TYR A 18 4.86 -4.42 -12.45
N ALA A 19 4.30 -4.48 -11.25
CA ALA A 19 4.69 -3.60 -10.16
C ALA A 19 6.18 -3.78 -9.85
N THR A 20 6.85 -2.67 -9.58
CA THR A 20 8.21 -2.70 -9.02
C THR A 20 8.11 -2.43 -7.53
N PHE A 21 8.39 -3.45 -6.73
CA PHE A 21 8.35 -3.35 -5.28
C PHE A 21 9.70 -2.89 -4.73
N VAL A 22 9.65 -2.24 -3.56
CA VAL A 22 10.85 -1.80 -2.85
C VAL A 22 11.54 -3.01 -2.23
N PRO A 23 12.87 -3.19 -2.39
CA PRO A 23 13.62 -4.19 -1.66
C PRO A 23 13.46 -4.01 -0.15
N SER A 24 13.33 -5.10 0.60
CA SER A 24 13.04 -5.02 2.04
C SER A 24 14.12 -4.32 2.85
N ASP A 25 15.37 -4.36 2.39
CA ASP A 25 16.52 -3.68 3.01
C ASP A 25 16.63 -2.19 2.65
N GLU A 26 15.88 -1.72 1.65
CA GLU A 26 15.77 -0.30 1.28
C GLU A 26 14.63 0.44 1.98
N LEU A 27 13.76 -0.28 2.70
CA LEU A 27 12.66 0.30 3.47
C LEU A 27 13.17 1.19 4.61
N ARG A 28 12.53 2.35 4.78
CA ARG A 28 12.90 3.36 5.78
C ARG A 28 11.78 3.54 6.79
N VAL A 29 12.10 3.40 8.07
CA VAL A 29 11.13 3.53 9.16
C VAL A 29 10.50 4.92 9.14
N GLY A 30 9.17 4.98 9.27
CA GLY A 30 8.37 6.19 9.22
C GLY A 30 8.09 6.71 7.80
N CYS A 31 8.67 6.12 6.76
CA CYS A 31 8.33 6.44 5.38
C CYS A 31 7.03 5.76 4.96
N THR A 32 6.31 6.42 4.05
CA THR A 32 5.05 5.92 3.48
C THR A 32 5.32 5.28 2.13
N TYR A 33 4.78 4.08 1.96
CA TYR A 33 4.79 3.28 0.74
C TYR A 33 3.36 2.95 0.33
N PHE A 34 3.20 2.31 -0.81
CA PHE A 34 1.89 2.00 -1.38
C PHE A 34 1.74 0.51 -1.62
N ARG A 35 0.71 -0.07 -1.00
CA ARG A 35 0.31 -1.44 -1.29
C ARG A 35 -0.69 -1.43 -2.44
N VAL A 36 -0.44 -2.27 -3.43
CA VAL A 36 -1.37 -2.50 -4.53
C VAL A 36 -2.21 -3.73 -4.20
N THR A 37 -3.51 -3.55 -4.11
CA THR A 37 -4.50 -4.62 -3.89
C THR A 37 -5.57 -4.55 -4.98
N TYR A 38 -6.49 -5.52 -5.00
CA TYR A 38 -7.62 -5.54 -5.93
C TYR A 38 -8.90 -5.77 -5.14
N LEU A 39 -9.95 -5.03 -5.48
CA LEU A 39 -11.26 -5.13 -4.83
C LEU A 39 -12.08 -6.31 -5.36
N ASP A 40 -11.66 -6.89 -6.48
CA ASP A 40 -12.28 -8.02 -7.15
C ASP A 40 -11.28 -9.15 -7.40
N ASP A 41 -11.79 -10.38 -7.43
CA ASP A 41 -10.97 -11.57 -7.68
C ASP A 41 -10.45 -11.63 -9.13
N GLU A 42 -11.06 -10.87 -10.04
CA GLU A 42 -10.69 -10.77 -11.45
C GLU A 42 -9.55 -9.77 -11.70
N LEU A 43 -9.05 -9.11 -10.65
CA LEU A 43 -7.94 -8.14 -10.70
C LEU A 43 -8.19 -6.93 -11.61
N ARG A 44 -9.45 -6.49 -11.73
CA ARG A 44 -9.84 -5.39 -12.63
C ARG A 44 -9.97 -4.06 -11.92
N ILE A 45 -10.15 -4.08 -10.60
CA ILE A 45 -10.39 -2.90 -9.77
C ILE A 45 -9.22 -2.77 -8.80
N PRO A 46 -8.07 -2.24 -9.26
CA PRO A 46 -6.94 -2.05 -8.38
C PRO A 46 -7.21 -0.94 -7.36
N GLN A 47 -6.58 -1.07 -6.20
CA GLN A 47 -6.64 -0.11 -5.12
C GLN A 47 -5.24 0.10 -4.55
N LEU A 48 -4.89 1.38 -4.35
CA LEU A 48 -3.67 1.77 -3.64
C LEU A 48 -3.98 2.10 -2.19
N LEU A 49 -3.27 1.46 -1.28
CA LEU A 49 -3.35 1.71 0.15
C LEU A 49 -2.03 2.31 0.65
N PRO A 50 -2.05 3.54 1.19
CA PRO A 50 -0.86 4.12 1.79
C PRO A 50 -0.58 3.43 3.13
N VAL A 51 0.65 2.95 3.29
CA VAL A 51 1.11 2.27 4.50
C VAL A 51 2.45 2.84 4.95
N THR A 52 2.62 3.02 6.25
CA THR A 52 3.84 3.50 6.87
C THR A 52 4.64 2.32 7.42
N TYR A 53 5.90 2.21 7.00
CA TYR A 53 6.78 1.16 7.50
C TYR A 53 7.24 1.47 8.94
N LEU A 54 7.00 0.57 9.88
CA LEU A 54 7.35 0.74 11.29
C LEU A 54 8.69 0.11 11.64
N GLY A 55 9.18 -0.83 10.83
CA GLY A 55 10.43 -1.53 11.07
C GLY A 55 10.31 -3.03 10.87
N ARG A 56 11.40 -3.73 11.19
CA ARG A 56 11.49 -5.19 11.16
C ARG A 56 11.66 -5.73 12.57
N ASP A 57 11.12 -6.92 12.80
CA ASP A 57 11.36 -7.72 14.01
C ASP A 57 11.16 -6.91 15.31
N LEU A 58 10.04 -6.19 15.40
CA LEU A 58 9.70 -5.25 16.49
C LEU A 58 9.36 -5.95 17.83
N GLU A 59 10.22 -6.86 18.29
CA GLU A 59 10.08 -7.69 19.50
C GLU A 59 8.90 -8.68 19.54
N ALA A 60 8.15 -8.84 18.45
CA ALA A 60 7.14 -9.89 18.40
C ALA A 60 7.77 -11.28 18.17
N GLU A 61 7.09 -12.33 18.61
CA GLU A 61 7.51 -13.73 18.42
C GLU A 61 7.68 -14.13 16.94
N THR A 62 7.17 -13.31 16.01
CA THR A 62 7.24 -13.55 14.58
C THR A 62 8.14 -12.51 13.89
N PRO A 63 9.28 -12.94 13.29
CA PRO A 63 10.08 -12.05 12.47
C PRO A 63 9.31 -11.62 11.22
N GLY A 64 9.49 -10.37 10.80
CA GLY A 64 8.70 -9.80 9.72
C GLY A 64 8.85 -8.30 9.56
N LEU A 65 8.26 -7.78 8.48
CA LEU A 65 8.18 -6.35 8.18
C LEU A 65 6.83 -5.83 8.67
N TYR A 66 6.87 -4.75 9.43
CA TYR A 66 5.69 -4.18 10.09
C TYR A 66 5.26 -2.92 9.35
N PHE A 67 3.99 -2.86 8.98
CA PHE A 67 3.40 -1.69 8.35
C PHE A 67 2.11 -1.30 9.05
N GLN A 68 1.82 -0.01 9.07
CA GLN A 68 0.61 0.57 9.63
C GLN A 68 -0.12 1.37 8.56
N ASP A 69 -1.45 1.37 8.56
CA ASP A 69 -2.21 2.33 7.75
C ASP A 69 -1.73 3.77 8.04
N SER A 70 -1.47 4.53 6.98
CA SER A 70 -0.95 5.90 7.14
C SER A 70 -1.93 6.84 7.84
N GLY A 71 -3.25 6.61 7.74
CA GLY A 71 -4.25 7.41 8.45
C GLY A 71 -4.09 7.32 9.97
N SER A 72 -4.04 6.10 10.49
CA SER A 72 -3.83 5.83 11.92
C SER A 72 -2.44 6.26 12.40
N TYR A 73 -1.40 6.07 11.57
CA TYR A 73 -0.06 6.56 11.88
C TYR A 73 -0.03 8.10 12.02
N LEU A 74 -0.74 8.82 11.15
CA LEU A 74 -0.89 10.28 11.24
C LEU A 74 -1.73 10.71 12.45
N ALA A 75 -2.74 9.93 12.84
CA ALA A 75 -3.54 10.18 14.04
C ALA A 75 -2.77 10.01 15.35
N GLY A 76 -1.53 9.52 15.29
CA GLY A 76 -0.69 9.31 16.47
C GLY A 76 -0.96 7.98 17.16
N GLU A 77 -1.75 7.09 16.56
CA GLU A 77 -1.87 5.71 17.03
C GLU A 77 -0.51 5.04 16.82
N ARG A 78 0.12 4.62 17.90
CA ARG A 78 1.42 3.94 17.88
C ARG A 78 1.18 2.55 18.41
N TYR A 79 1.20 1.56 17.52
CA TYR A 79 1.06 0.14 17.90
C TYR A 79 2.35 -0.45 18.51
N LEU A 80 3.22 0.41 19.04
CA LEU A 80 4.50 0.04 19.64
C LEU A 80 4.54 0.57 21.07
N GLU A 81 3.94 -0.21 21.97
CA GLU A 81 4.34 -0.50 23.34
C GLU A 81 3.13 -1.11 24.09
N GLY A 82 3.10 -2.44 24.20
CA GLY A 82 2.38 -3.10 25.30
C GLY A 82 0.92 -3.55 25.10
N ASP A 83 0.30 -3.43 23.93
CA ASP A 83 -1.02 -4.06 23.68
C ASP A 83 -0.86 -5.48 23.10
N ALA A 84 -1.59 -6.41 23.72
CA ALA A 84 -1.36 -7.86 23.64
C ALA A 84 -1.31 -8.44 22.20
N PRO A 85 -0.42 -9.41 21.94
CA PRO A 85 -0.32 -10.08 20.65
C PRO A 85 -1.52 -11.02 20.43
N GLY A 86 -2.16 -10.96 19.26
CA GLY A 86 -3.01 -12.08 18.83
C GLY A 86 -4.28 -11.79 18.03
N SER A 87 -4.54 -10.58 17.56
CA SER A 87 -5.64 -10.36 16.60
C SER A 87 -5.19 -9.49 15.43
N PHE A 88 -4.21 -10.00 14.69
CA PHE A 88 -3.96 -9.50 13.34
C PHE A 88 -4.92 -10.22 12.40
N PRO A 89 -5.88 -9.52 11.77
CA PRO A 89 -6.72 -10.15 10.78
C PRO A 89 -5.84 -10.68 9.63
N PRO A 90 -6.11 -11.89 9.10
CA PRO A 90 -5.37 -12.43 7.97
C PRO A 90 -5.48 -11.47 6.77
N TYR A 91 -4.51 -11.55 5.85
CA TYR A 91 -4.43 -10.71 4.65
C TYR A 91 -5.75 -10.63 3.86
N SER A 92 -6.57 -11.69 3.89
CA SER A 92 -7.89 -11.76 3.26
C SER A 92 -8.99 -10.90 3.90
N SER A 93 -8.76 -10.38 5.10
CA SER A 93 -9.69 -9.52 5.85
C SER A 93 -9.36 -8.03 5.71
N LEU A 94 -8.24 -7.67 5.06
CA LEU A 94 -7.84 -6.28 4.79
C LEU A 94 -8.80 -5.55 3.86
N SER A 95 -9.50 -6.25 2.96
CA SER A 95 -10.49 -5.62 2.06
C SER A 95 -11.69 -5.05 2.81
N SER A 96 -11.98 -5.56 4.02
CA SER A 96 -13.10 -5.13 4.87
C SER A 96 -12.70 -4.12 5.95
N ALA A 97 -11.40 -3.86 6.13
CA ALA A 97 -10.89 -2.94 7.16
C ALA A 97 -10.81 -1.48 6.66
N ILE A 98 -10.93 -1.26 5.36
CA ILE A 98 -10.91 0.08 4.75
C ILE A 98 -12.21 0.80 5.10
N GLY A 99 -12.13 1.70 6.08
CA GLY A 99 -13.28 2.42 6.63
C GLY A 99 -13.75 1.95 8.01
N SER A 100 -13.06 0.99 8.63
CA SER A 100 -13.26 0.70 10.05
C SER A 100 -12.67 1.86 10.88
N PRO A 101 -13.37 2.35 11.92
CA PRO A 101 -12.94 3.53 12.70
C PRO A 101 -11.70 3.29 13.58
N GLY A 102 -11.02 2.16 13.45
CA GLY A 102 -9.73 1.88 14.09
C GLY A 102 -8.69 1.57 13.02
N GLY A 103 -7.48 2.12 13.16
CA GLY A 103 -6.36 1.82 12.29
C GLY A 103 -6.07 0.32 12.16
N TRP A 104 -5.25 -0.04 11.16
CA TRP A 104 -4.73 -1.40 11.02
C TRP A 104 -3.20 -1.44 11.08
N LEU A 105 -2.70 -2.54 11.64
CA LEU A 105 -1.30 -2.95 11.59
C LEU A 105 -1.21 -4.29 10.84
N GLU A 106 -0.26 -4.39 9.92
CA GLU A 106 0.05 -5.63 9.21
C GLU A 106 1.50 -6.05 9.46
N VAL A 107 1.69 -7.37 9.52
CA VAL A 107 3.01 -8.01 9.55
C VAL A 107 3.10 -8.89 8.33
N ILE A 108 4.10 -8.65 7.50
CA ILE A 108 4.40 -9.53 6.36
C ILE A 108 5.69 -10.29 6.63
N GLU A 109 5.76 -11.51 6.09
CA GLU A 109 6.97 -12.31 6.15
C GLU A 109 8.13 -11.53 5.51
N SER A 110 9.30 -11.57 6.16
CA SER A 110 10.50 -10.91 5.66
C SER A 110 11.05 -11.67 4.45
N ALA A 111 10.56 -11.34 3.26
CA ALA A 111 11.13 -11.76 1.98
C ALA A 111 12.12 -10.70 1.44
N GLU A 112 12.88 -11.02 0.38
CA GLU A 112 13.70 -10.03 -0.34
C GLU A 112 12.84 -8.87 -0.90
N CYS A 113 11.59 -9.17 -1.23
CA CYS A 113 10.61 -8.24 -1.77
C CYS A 113 9.57 -7.86 -0.71
N SER A 114 9.41 -6.56 -0.46
CA SER A 114 8.52 -6.06 0.59
C SER A 114 7.02 -6.10 0.25
N GLY A 115 6.65 -6.37 -1.01
CA GLY A 115 5.24 -6.30 -1.45
C GLY A 115 4.61 -4.89 -1.38
N VAL A 116 5.40 -3.85 -1.10
CA VAL A 116 5.00 -2.44 -1.20
C VAL A 116 5.84 -1.73 -2.26
N ALA A 117 5.28 -0.70 -2.88
CA ALA A 117 5.93 0.07 -3.93
C ALA A 117 6.03 1.55 -3.55
N GLU A 118 6.96 2.26 -4.19
CA GLU A 118 6.96 3.72 -4.22
C GLU A 118 5.74 4.23 -5.00
N PHE A 119 5.32 5.47 -4.74
CA PHE A 119 4.09 6.05 -5.32
C PHE A 119 4.01 5.90 -6.85
N GLU A 120 5.07 6.29 -7.56
CA GLU A 120 5.09 6.25 -9.03
C GLU A 120 4.98 4.82 -9.57
N ALA A 121 5.67 3.87 -8.93
CA ALA A 121 5.63 2.46 -9.33
C ALA A 121 4.27 1.81 -9.02
N ALA A 122 3.60 2.26 -7.94
CA ALA A 122 2.25 1.83 -7.60
C ALA A 122 1.20 2.43 -8.57
N LEU A 123 1.37 3.70 -8.94
CA LEU A 123 0.51 4.40 -9.91
C LEU A 123 0.56 3.73 -11.28
N ASP A 124 1.73 3.26 -11.70
CA ASP A 124 1.89 2.51 -12.96
C ASP A 124 0.95 1.29 -13.02
N VAL A 125 0.68 0.62 -11.90
CA VAL A 125 -0.25 -0.52 -11.89
C VAL A 125 -1.69 -0.06 -12.11
N LEU A 126 -2.10 1.06 -11.50
CA LEU A 126 -3.43 1.64 -11.74
C LEU A 126 -3.61 2.02 -13.22
N LEU A 127 -2.58 2.63 -13.81
CA LEU A 127 -2.58 3.02 -15.22
C LEU A 127 -2.67 1.80 -16.13
N LEU A 128 -1.92 0.74 -15.82
CA LEU A 128 -1.98 -0.51 -16.57
C LEU A 128 -3.39 -1.09 -16.57
N CYS A 129 -4.04 -1.19 -15.40
CA CYS A 129 -5.42 -1.67 -15.32
C CYS A 129 -6.38 -0.80 -16.12
N SER A 130 -6.18 0.51 -16.18
CA SER A 130 -7.01 1.39 -17.02
C SER A 130 -6.78 1.17 -18.52
N LEU A 131 -5.58 0.80 -18.93
CA LEU A 131 -5.22 0.56 -20.33
C LEU A 131 -5.61 -0.84 -20.81
N THR A 132 -5.65 -1.83 -19.92
CA THR A 132 -6.06 -3.21 -20.25
C THR A 132 -7.57 -3.43 -20.13
N ARG A 133 -8.32 -2.40 -19.73
CA ARG A 133 -9.79 -2.37 -19.85
C ARG A 133 -10.17 -2.07 -21.30
N ASP A 134 -9.72 -2.91 -22.22
CA ASP A 134 -10.25 -2.90 -23.58
C ASP A 134 -11.67 -3.50 -23.57
N ASP A 135 -12.53 -2.85 -24.34
CA ASP A 135 -13.98 -2.96 -24.43
C ASP A 135 -14.53 -4.39 -24.57
N GLU A 136 -15.42 -4.78 -23.64
CA GLU A 136 -16.44 -5.81 -23.89
C GLU A 136 -17.83 -5.17 -23.80
#